data_AF-A0A1X4HXN7-F1
#
_entry.id   AF-A0A1X4HXN7-F1
#
_cell.length_a   1.000
_cell.length_b   1.000
_cell.length_c   1.000
_cell.angle_alpha   90.00
_cell.angle_beta   90.00
_cell.angle_gamma   90.00
#
_symmetry.space_group_name_H-M   'P 1'
#
loop_
_entity.id
_entity.type
_entity.pdbx_description
1 polymer ?
#
loop_
_entity_poly.entity_id
_entity_poly.type
_entity_poly.pdbx_seq_one_letter_code
_entity_poly.pdbx_strand_id
1 'polypeptide(L)'
;FACLPGDPAAALSGARVVPDEEALRAAVREAVAQHLEPVLTGFGPRMRRRGRALWGMATDEIVESLRYVSQLLGEEERGLRELELLLPGTTKPYVGAAAFRRPTGPDGEPAPVTRDRVSCCMFYTLRPADICATCPRTCATGGTGKRASELVAQAS
;
A
#
# COMPACT_ATOMS: atom_id res chain seq x y z
N PHE A 1 -5.56 -14.69 17.16
CA PHE A 1 -4.78 -14.19 16.01
C PHE A 1 -4.16 -15.37 15.28
N ALA A 2 -3.78 -15.22 14.00
CA ALA A 2 -3.12 -16.29 13.25
C ALA A 2 -1.59 -16.21 13.42
N CYS A 3 -0.91 -17.35 13.49
CA CYS A 3 0.54 -17.44 13.60
C CYS A 3 1.09 -18.67 12.85
N LEU A 4 2.39 -18.67 12.56
CA LEU A 4 3.05 -19.80 11.88
C LEU A 4 3.38 -20.95 12.85
N PRO A 5 3.65 -22.16 12.31
CA PRO A 5 4.21 -23.23 13.11
C PRO A 5 5.57 -22.82 13.67
N GLY A 6 5.80 -23.07 14.96
CA GLY A 6 7.05 -22.69 15.63
C GLY A 6 7.11 -21.24 16.10
N ASP A 7 6.10 -20.42 15.84
CA ASP A 7 5.97 -19.09 16.45
C ASP A 7 5.79 -19.25 17.98
N PRO A 8 6.61 -18.59 18.82
CA PRO A 8 6.45 -18.64 20.27
C PRO A 8 5.05 -18.26 20.76
N ALA A 9 4.34 -17.41 20.01
CA ALA A 9 2.98 -16.99 20.31
C ALA A 9 1.93 -18.09 20.07
N ALA A 10 2.29 -19.21 19.42
CA ALA A 10 1.39 -20.33 19.17
C ALA A 10 0.86 -20.98 20.47
N ALA A 11 1.57 -20.81 21.59
CA ALA A 11 1.14 -21.31 22.90
C ALA A 11 0.12 -20.40 23.61
N LEU A 12 -0.13 -19.18 23.09
CA LEU A 12 -1.05 -18.23 23.70
C LEU A 12 -2.50 -18.58 23.42
N SER A 13 -3.39 -18.27 24.37
CA SER A 13 -4.83 -18.45 24.18
C SER A 13 -5.33 -17.57 23.01
N GLY A 14 -6.13 -18.17 22.13
CA GLY A 14 -6.64 -17.51 20.94
C GLY A 14 -5.67 -17.48 19.75
N ALA A 15 -4.50 -18.11 19.84
CA ALA A 15 -3.64 -18.38 18.69
C ALA A 15 -4.28 -19.45 17.78
N ARG A 16 -4.29 -19.18 16.48
CA ARG A 16 -4.68 -20.15 15.44
C ARG A 16 -3.47 -20.39 14.54
N VAL A 17 -2.85 -21.55 14.68
CA VAL A 17 -1.71 -21.93 13.85
C VAL A 17 -2.20 -22.19 12.42
N VAL A 18 -1.59 -21.50 11.45
CA VAL A 18 -1.82 -21.71 10.01
C VAL A 18 -0.65 -22.49 9.41
N PRO A 19 -0.85 -23.23 8.31
CA PRO A 19 0.16 -24.18 7.81
C PRO A 19 1.40 -23.51 7.23
N ASP A 20 1.25 -22.32 6.63
CA ASP A 20 2.32 -21.64 5.91
C ASP A 20 2.11 -20.11 5.85
N GLU A 21 3.10 -19.42 5.30
CA GLU A 21 3.08 -17.95 5.18
C GLU A 21 1.96 -17.43 4.29
N GLU A 22 1.56 -18.17 3.26
CA GLU A 22 0.49 -17.73 2.37
C GLU A 22 -0.87 -17.82 3.07
N ALA A 23 -1.09 -18.87 3.87
CA ALA A 23 -2.23 -18.97 4.76
C ALA A 23 -2.23 -17.86 5.82
N LEU A 24 -1.07 -17.42 6.30
CA LEU A 24 -0.97 -16.28 7.20
C LEU A 24 -1.35 -14.97 6.49
N ARG A 25 -0.82 -14.72 5.29
CA ARG A 25 -1.19 -13.56 4.46
C ARG A 25 -2.68 -13.55 4.13
N ALA A 26 -3.26 -14.72 3.84
CA ALA A 26 -4.70 -14.87 3.64
C ALA A 26 -5.50 -14.49 4.90
N ALA A 27 -5.05 -14.92 6.08
CA ALA A 27 -5.69 -14.54 7.34
C ALA A 27 -5.63 -13.03 7.62
N VAL A 28 -4.51 -12.37 7.29
CA VAL A 28 -4.37 -10.91 7.39
C VAL A 28 -5.33 -10.21 6.44
N ARG A 29 -5.36 -10.62 5.16
CA ARG A 29 -6.29 -10.10 4.15
C ARG A 29 -7.75 -10.26 4.60
N GLU A 30 -8.11 -11.42 5.10
CA GLU A 30 -9.48 -11.65 5.57
C GLU A 30 -9.83 -10.78 6.78
N ALA A 31 -8.95 -10.71 7.79
CA ALA A 31 -9.19 -9.89 8.97
C ALA A 31 -9.39 -8.42 8.62
N VAL A 32 -8.55 -7.86 7.74
CA VAL A 32 -8.66 -6.47 7.30
C VAL A 32 -9.94 -6.26 6.48
N ALA A 33 -10.28 -7.18 5.57
CA ALA A 33 -11.50 -7.08 4.79
C ALA A 33 -12.75 -7.08 5.67
N GLN A 34 -12.81 -7.96 6.68
CA GLN A 34 -13.91 -8.02 7.65
C GLN A 34 -14.11 -6.70 8.41
N HIS A 35 -13.04 -5.95 8.66
CA HIS A 35 -13.12 -4.65 9.34
C HIS A 35 -13.53 -3.52 8.39
N LEU A 36 -13.00 -3.53 7.16
CA LEU A 36 -13.24 -2.45 6.21
C LEU A 36 -14.57 -2.56 5.49
N GLU A 37 -15.05 -3.76 5.18
CA GLU A 37 -16.27 -3.96 4.39
C GLU A 37 -17.52 -3.27 4.98
N PRO A 38 -17.81 -3.36 6.30
CA PRO A 38 -18.94 -2.64 6.89
C PRO A 38 -18.79 -1.11 6.78
N VAL A 39 -17.57 -0.61 6.96
CA VAL A 39 -17.26 0.83 6.85
C VAL A 39 -17.49 1.30 5.41
N LEU A 40 -16.89 0.61 4.43
CA LEU A 40 -17.02 0.96 3.02
C LEU A 40 -18.47 0.84 2.54
N THR A 41 -19.23 -0.14 3.05
CA THR A 41 -20.67 -0.30 2.77
C THR A 41 -21.50 0.85 3.35
N GLY A 42 -21.25 1.23 4.60
CA GLY A 42 -21.99 2.31 5.27
C GLY A 42 -21.72 3.71 4.68
N PHE A 43 -20.47 3.98 4.31
CA PHE A 43 -20.07 5.28 3.75
C PHE A 43 -20.20 5.36 2.23
N GLY A 44 -20.13 4.24 1.52
CA GLY A 44 -20.11 4.18 0.05
C GLY A 44 -21.19 5.01 -0.64
N PRO A 45 -22.48 4.94 -0.24
CA PRO A 45 -23.55 5.75 -0.85
C PRO A 45 -23.37 7.27 -0.72
N ARG A 46 -22.57 7.73 0.25
CA ARG A 46 -22.29 9.16 0.51
C ARG A 46 -21.02 9.63 -0.21
N MET A 47 -20.25 8.73 -0.80
CA MET A 47 -18.97 9.05 -1.43
C MET A 47 -19.12 9.13 -2.96
N ARG A 48 -18.29 9.96 -3.60
CA ARG A 48 -18.17 9.99 -5.07
C ARG A 48 -17.51 8.73 -5.64
N ARG A 49 -16.81 7.97 -4.82
CA ARG A 49 -16.11 6.71 -5.18
C ARG A 49 -17.04 5.52 -4.93
N ARG A 50 -17.08 4.58 -5.88
CA ARG A 50 -17.89 3.34 -5.78
C ARG A 50 -17.04 2.14 -5.37
N GLY A 51 -17.66 1.01 -5.08
CA GLY A 51 -17.05 -0.19 -4.46
C GLY A 51 -15.61 -0.50 -4.89
N ARG A 52 -15.35 -0.67 -6.20
CA ARG A 52 -13.98 -0.93 -6.68
C ARG A 52 -12.98 0.20 -6.35
N ALA A 53 -13.38 1.45 -6.46
CA ALA A 53 -12.54 2.59 -6.12
C ALA A 53 -12.32 2.73 -4.61
N LEU A 54 -13.31 2.37 -3.79
CA LEU A 54 -13.18 2.32 -2.33
C LEU A 54 -12.21 1.22 -1.89
N TRP A 55 -12.31 0.03 -2.48
CA TRP A 55 -11.34 -1.04 -2.23
C TRP A 55 -9.93 -0.72 -2.76
N GLY A 56 -9.81 0.07 -3.84
CA GLY A 56 -8.52 0.62 -4.27
C GLY A 56 -7.90 1.56 -3.22
N MET A 57 -8.70 2.36 -2.52
CA MET A 57 -8.21 3.16 -1.39
C MET A 57 -7.76 2.28 -0.23
N ALA A 58 -8.55 1.25 0.10
CA ALA A 58 -8.18 0.30 1.14
C ALA A 58 -6.82 -0.37 0.85
N THR A 59 -6.61 -0.82 -0.40
CA THR A 59 -5.32 -1.34 -0.84
C THR A 59 -4.21 -0.31 -0.64
N ASP A 60 -4.42 0.93 -1.06
CA ASP A 60 -3.40 1.97 -0.92
C ASP A 60 -3.02 2.24 0.54
N GLU A 61 -4.01 2.37 1.42
CA GLU A 61 -3.75 2.67 2.83
C GLU A 61 -3.08 1.52 3.57
N ILE A 62 -3.44 0.27 3.26
CA ILE A 62 -2.77 -0.90 3.85
C ILE A 62 -1.28 -0.90 3.49
N VAL A 63 -0.97 -0.70 2.20
CA VAL A 63 0.42 -0.73 1.72
C VAL A 63 1.22 0.42 2.33
N GLU A 64 0.65 1.62 2.37
CA GLU A 64 1.34 2.81 2.89
C GLU A 64 1.55 2.75 4.39
N SER A 65 0.54 2.33 5.15
CA SER A 65 0.63 2.22 6.60
C SER A 65 1.65 1.17 7.03
N LEU A 66 1.63 -0.02 6.38
CA LEU A 66 2.58 -1.08 6.71
C LEU A 66 4.00 -0.76 6.23
N ARG A 67 4.16 -0.08 5.09
CA ARG A 67 5.47 0.44 4.67
C ARG A 67 6.00 1.42 5.70
N TYR A 68 5.18 2.37 6.15
CA TYR A 68 5.58 3.34 7.16
C TYR A 68 6.02 2.66 8.47
N VAL A 69 5.26 1.67 8.95
CA VAL A 69 5.64 0.88 10.12
C VAL A 69 6.97 0.15 9.89
N SER A 70 7.20 -0.45 8.72
CA SER A 70 8.47 -1.10 8.41
C SER A 70 9.67 -0.15 8.43
N GLN A 71 9.48 1.10 7.97
CA GLN A 71 10.52 2.14 8.03
C GLN A 71 10.83 2.52 9.48
N LEU A 72 9.80 2.70 10.32
CA LEU A 72 9.98 2.99 11.74
C LEU A 72 10.73 1.88 12.49
N LEU A 73 10.60 0.63 12.02
CA LEU A 73 11.28 -0.53 12.59
C LEU A 73 12.67 -0.78 11.99
N GLY A 74 13.11 0.01 11.01
CA GLY A 74 14.38 -0.22 10.30
C GLY A 74 14.35 -1.44 9.36
N GLU A 75 13.16 -1.91 8.98
CA GLU A 75 12.90 -3.16 8.26
C GLU A 75 12.29 -2.89 6.87
N GLU A 76 12.58 -1.74 6.24
CA GLU A 76 11.90 -1.31 5.01
C GLU A 76 12.00 -2.35 3.89
N GLU A 77 13.19 -2.87 3.60
CA GLU A 77 13.40 -3.86 2.53
C GLU A 77 12.60 -5.15 2.75
N ARG A 78 12.52 -5.62 4.01
CA ARG A 78 11.67 -6.74 4.38
C ARG A 78 10.19 -6.38 4.20
N GLY A 79 9.79 -5.20 4.67
CA GLY A 79 8.43 -4.70 4.56
C GLY A 79 7.94 -4.61 3.11
N LEU A 80 8.77 -4.10 2.21
CA LEU A 80 8.47 -4.02 0.78
C LEU A 80 8.21 -5.40 0.18
N ARG A 81 9.10 -6.37 0.43
CA ARG A 81 8.93 -7.75 -0.04
C ARG A 81 7.66 -8.39 0.49
N GLU A 82 7.41 -8.31 1.80
CA GLU A 82 6.21 -8.90 2.39
C GLU A 82 4.92 -8.25 1.89
N LEU A 83 4.94 -6.95 1.59
CA LEU A 83 3.80 -6.24 1.01
C LEU A 83 3.49 -6.68 -0.43
N GLU A 84 4.51 -6.96 -1.25
CA GLU A 84 4.31 -7.52 -2.59
C GLU A 84 3.68 -8.91 -2.54
N LEU A 85 4.07 -9.74 -1.56
CA LEU A 85 3.46 -11.04 -1.33
C LEU A 85 2.05 -10.93 -0.74
N LEU A 86 1.81 -9.96 0.15
CA LEU A 86 0.50 -9.75 0.77
C LEU A 86 -0.54 -9.29 -0.27
N LEU A 87 -0.15 -8.37 -1.16
CA LEU A 87 -1.03 -7.75 -2.16
C LEU A 87 -0.41 -7.86 -3.57
N PRO A 88 -0.46 -9.06 -4.20
CA PRO A 88 0.13 -9.30 -5.51
C PRO A 88 -0.71 -8.75 -6.68
N GLY A 89 -1.91 -8.24 -6.43
CA GLY A 89 -2.79 -7.64 -7.45
C GLY A 89 -3.98 -8.50 -7.90
N THR A 90 -4.02 -9.78 -7.52
CA THR A 90 -5.07 -10.73 -7.89
C THR A 90 -6.00 -11.10 -6.73
N THR A 91 -5.77 -10.54 -5.54
CA THR A 91 -6.44 -10.90 -4.28
C THR A 91 -7.69 -10.06 -4.04
N LYS A 92 -8.87 -10.58 -4.40
CA LYS A 92 -10.16 -9.92 -4.07
C LYS A 92 -10.39 -9.88 -2.55
N PRO A 93 -11.11 -8.86 -2.02
CA PRO A 93 -11.71 -7.71 -2.72
C PRO A 93 -10.74 -6.57 -3.02
N TYR A 94 -9.47 -6.71 -2.63
CA TYR A 94 -8.43 -5.71 -2.88
C TYR A 94 -8.24 -5.49 -4.38
N VAL A 95 -7.93 -4.24 -4.73
CA VAL A 95 -7.78 -3.81 -6.11
C VAL A 95 -6.34 -3.37 -6.31
N GLY A 96 -5.65 -3.96 -7.29
CA GLY A 96 -4.27 -3.62 -7.60
C GLY A 96 -3.26 -4.20 -6.60
N ALA A 97 -1.98 -3.96 -6.88
CA ALA A 97 -0.86 -4.55 -6.15
C ALA A 97 -0.15 -3.54 -5.23
N ALA A 98 0.80 -4.03 -4.43
CA ALA A 98 1.73 -3.17 -3.71
C ALA A 98 2.59 -2.32 -4.67
N ALA A 99 3.02 -2.87 -5.82
CA ALA A 99 3.56 -2.12 -6.97
C ALA A 99 4.66 -1.09 -6.65
N PHE A 100 5.71 -1.54 -5.93
CA PHE A 100 6.88 -0.70 -5.69
C PHE A 100 7.78 -0.56 -6.93
N ARG A 101 8.48 0.56 -7.03
CA ARG A 101 9.50 0.82 -8.05
C ARG A 101 10.73 1.46 -7.41
N ARG A 102 11.90 1.12 -7.95
CA ARG A 102 13.20 1.68 -7.57
C ARG A 102 13.70 2.56 -8.72
N PRO A 103 13.29 3.84 -8.77
CA PRO A 103 13.79 4.74 -9.78
C PRO A 103 15.29 4.98 -9.58
N THR A 104 15.95 5.34 -10.67
CA THR A 104 17.32 5.83 -10.66
C THR A 104 17.28 7.35 -10.80
N GLY A 105 18.14 8.05 -10.07
CA GLY A 105 18.33 9.48 -10.17
C GLY A 105 18.93 9.89 -11.52
N PRO A 106 18.95 11.21 -11.84
CA PRO A 106 19.46 11.74 -13.11
C PRO A 106 20.87 11.27 -13.44
N ASP A 107 21.71 11.08 -12.41
CA ASP A 107 23.13 10.72 -12.54
C ASP A 107 23.41 9.24 -12.26
N GLY A 108 22.39 8.38 -12.26
CA GLY A 108 22.57 6.94 -12.00
C GLY A 108 22.48 6.56 -10.52
N GLU A 109 22.36 7.53 -9.63
CA GLU A 109 22.30 7.28 -8.18
C GLU A 109 20.98 6.59 -7.77
N PRO A 110 21.01 5.70 -6.76
CA PRO A 110 19.79 5.10 -6.23
C PRO A 110 18.84 6.18 -5.68
N ALA A 111 17.61 6.25 -6.21
CA ALA A 111 16.58 7.11 -5.65
C ALA A 111 15.67 6.32 -4.67
N PRO A 112 14.99 7.02 -3.74
CA PRO A 112 14.10 6.37 -2.80
C PRO A 112 13.03 5.51 -3.48
N VAL A 113 12.73 4.36 -2.89
CA VAL A 113 11.66 3.47 -3.38
C VAL A 113 10.35 4.25 -3.44
N THR A 114 9.67 4.19 -4.58
CA THR A 114 8.35 4.77 -4.79
C THR A 114 7.32 3.68 -5.09
N ARG A 115 6.05 4.06 -5.24
CA ARG A 115 4.93 3.14 -5.49
C ARG A 115 3.97 3.73 -6.50
N ASP A 116 3.38 2.87 -7.35
CA ASP A 116 2.16 3.21 -8.08
C ASP A 116 0.93 2.96 -7.21
N ARG A 117 0.28 4.06 -6.79
CA ARG A 117 -1.01 3.96 -6.10
C ARG A 117 -2.09 3.47 -7.05
N VAL A 118 -3.04 2.73 -6.50
CA VAL A 118 -4.20 2.22 -7.22
C VAL A 118 -5.26 3.31 -7.38
N SER A 119 -5.45 4.12 -6.34
CA SER A 119 -6.48 5.15 -6.26
C SER A 119 -5.87 6.55 -6.29
N CYS A 120 -6.61 7.49 -6.89
CA CYS A 120 -6.24 8.91 -6.82
C CYS A 120 -6.69 9.47 -5.46
N CYS A 121 -5.76 10.00 -4.65
CA CYS A 121 -6.08 10.66 -3.38
C CYS A 121 -6.87 11.98 -3.55
N MET A 122 -6.91 12.56 -4.76
CA MET A 122 -7.53 13.85 -5.08
C MET A 122 -6.93 15.06 -4.34
N PHE A 123 -5.75 14.92 -3.75
CA PHE A 123 -5.09 16.01 -3.02
C PHE A 123 -4.88 17.27 -3.87
N TYR A 124 -4.68 17.10 -5.18
CA TYR A 124 -4.57 18.21 -6.14
C TYR A 124 -5.80 19.15 -6.17
N THR A 125 -6.97 18.70 -5.70
CA THR A 125 -8.16 19.56 -5.62
C THR A 125 -8.05 20.59 -4.49
N LEU A 126 -7.20 20.32 -3.49
CA LEU A 126 -6.87 21.25 -2.41
C LEU A 126 -5.65 22.09 -2.76
N ARG A 127 -4.63 21.48 -3.35
CA ARG A 127 -3.39 22.15 -3.79
C ARG A 127 -3.00 21.73 -5.21
N PRO A 128 -3.47 22.44 -6.26
CA PRO A 128 -3.27 22.04 -7.65
C PRO A 128 -1.82 21.98 -8.13
N ALA A 129 -0.93 22.76 -7.52
CA ALA A 129 0.50 22.72 -7.79
C ALA A 129 1.20 21.49 -7.18
N ASP A 130 0.61 20.88 -6.14
CA ASP A 130 1.25 19.84 -5.34
C ASP A 130 0.78 18.46 -5.78
N ILE A 131 1.41 17.93 -6.83
CA ILE A 131 1.18 16.55 -7.29
C ILE A 131 2.27 15.66 -6.69
N CYS A 132 1.86 14.66 -5.91
CA CYS A 132 2.81 13.71 -5.31
C CYS A 132 3.47 12.81 -6.37
N ALA A 133 4.70 12.36 -6.09
CA ALA A 133 5.46 11.46 -6.95
C ALA A 133 4.80 10.08 -7.16
N THR A 134 3.82 9.73 -6.32
CA THR A 134 3.03 8.48 -6.38
C THR A 134 1.65 8.68 -7.01
N CYS A 135 1.38 9.86 -7.60
CA CYS A 135 0.07 10.20 -8.11
C CYS A 135 -0.25 9.39 -9.38
N PRO A 136 -1.32 8.59 -9.40
CA PRO A 136 -1.66 7.78 -10.57
C PRO A 136 -2.01 8.63 -11.80
N ARG A 137 -2.33 9.93 -11.64
CA ARG A 137 -2.57 10.85 -12.75
C ARG A 137 -1.31 11.21 -13.54
N THR A 138 -0.14 11.14 -12.92
CA THR A 138 1.15 11.49 -13.55
C THR A 138 2.02 10.26 -13.79
N CYS A 139 1.86 9.21 -12.98
CA CYS A 139 2.57 7.94 -13.18
C CYS A 139 2.05 7.18 -14.40
N ALA A 140 0.74 7.21 -14.68
CA ALA A 140 0.15 6.48 -15.81
C ALA A 140 0.52 7.04 -17.20
N THR A 141 1.05 8.26 -17.28
CA THR A 141 1.33 8.93 -18.57
C THR A 141 2.74 8.70 -19.09
N GLY A 142 3.61 7.92 -18.42
CA GLY A 142 5.01 7.70 -18.84
C GLY A 142 5.85 8.99 -18.93
N GLY A 143 5.31 10.11 -18.45
CA GLY A 143 5.81 11.46 -18.69
C GLY A 143 6.66 11.97 -17.54
N THR A 144 7.93 11.60 -17.57
CA THR A 144 9.11 12.38 -17.17
C THR A 144 9.22 12.94 -15.75
N GLY A 145 10.33 12.56 -15.09
CA GLY A 145 10.84 13.08 -13.82
C GLY A 145 11.25 14.56 -13.79
N LYS A 146 10.50 15.47 -14.44
CA LYS A 146 10.75 16.92 -14.35
C LYS A 146 10.08 17.62 -13.17
N ARG A 147 8.96 17.10 -12.62
CA ARG A 147 8.28 17.72 -11.47
C ARG A 147 8.69 17.16 -10.11
N ALA A 148 9.19 15.93 -10.06
CA ALA A 148 9.68 15.34 -8.81
C ALA A 148 10.99 15.99 -8.34
N SER A 149 11.86 16.39 -9.28
CA SER A 149 13.11 17.11 -9.00
C SER A 149 12.90 18.51 -8.43
N GLU A 150 11.84 19.22 -8.84
CA GLU A 150 11.51 20.56 -8.32
C GLU A 150 10.96 20.53 -6.88
N LEU A 151 10.27 19.45 -6.48
CA LEU A 151 9.72 19.27 -5.13
C LEU A 151 10.79 18.89 -4.10
N VAL A 152 11.81 18.11 -4.49
CA VAL A 152 12.94 17.78 -3.60
C VAL A 152 13.82 19.01 -3.34
N ALA A 153 13.97 19.88 -4.34
CA ALA A 153 14.73 21.13 -4.20
C ALA A 153 14.06 22.18 -3.30
N GLN A 154 12.75 22.12 -3.07
CA GLN A 154 12.03 23.06 -2.18
C GLN A 154 11.93 22.61 -0.72
N ALA A 155 12.35 21.38 -0.42
CA ALA A 155 12.35 20.80 0.92
C ALA A 155 13.74 20.81 1.60
N SER A 156 14.72 21.52 1.02
CA SER A 156 16.08 21.70 1.55
C SER A 156 16.34 23.14 1.97
#